data_AF-A0A1I9GD45-F1
#
_entry.id   AF-A0A1I9GD45-F1
#
_cell.length_a   1.000
_cell.length_b   1.000
_cell.length_c   1.000
_cell.angle_alpha   90.00
_cell.angle_beta   90.00
_cell.angle_gamma   90.00
#
_symmetry.space_group_name_H-M   'P 1'
#
loop_
_entity.id
_entity.type
_entity.pdbx_description
1 polymer ?
#
loop_
_entity_poly.entity_id
_entity_poly.type
_entity_poly.pdbx_seq_one_letter_code
_entity_poly.pdbx_strand_id
1 'polypeptide(L)'
;MYGRQENPFTYCAGCWVDGTIGPFLFAPSLRYQAWRFFSYQFMHQGILHLLPNVIFQLVIGVPLELVHKMWRIAIIYLLAVCLGALLQYALDPSVYLVGCSAGVYALLGAHLSNVIVNWAEMPFRLVRLFIISAYVFTDTASTVYRRFQVNECDRVSYTAHIAGVVTGVLMGVVILHNLKVLYWERILMTVSLILFGTIFLLLTAMVIFVSPFSKPIWDTIHCKNEPNLLDSDDFYTDFKDY
;
A
#
# COMPACT_ATOMS: atom_id res chain seq x y z
N MET A 1 13.02 0.65 18.97
CA MET A 1 13.88 0.08 17.90
C MET A 1 15.33 0.61 17.89
N TYR A 2 15.82 1.26 18.95
CA TYR A 2 17.28 1.37 19.14
C TYR A 2 17.77 -0.03 19.56
N GLY A 3 18.63 -0.68 18.76
CA GLY A 3 19.18 -2.01 19.09
C GLY A 3 18.47 -3.25 18.54
N ARG A 4 17.47 -3.13 17.64
CA ARG A 4 17.02 -4.31 16.85
C ARG A 4 18.16 -4.66 15.88
N GLN A 5 18.57 -5.93 15.78
CA GLN A 5 19.53 -6.35 14.75
C GLN A 5 19.04 -5.87 13.38
N GLU A 6 19.88 -5.09 12.69
CA GLU A 6 19.58 -4.56 11.36
C GLU A 6 19.65 -5.68 10.33
N ASN A 7 18.60 -6.51 10.30
CA ASN A 7 18.46 -7.55 9.30
C ASN A 7 17.96 -6.91 8.00
N PRO A 8 18.73 -6.91 6.90
CA PRO A 8 18.34 -6.27 5.64
C PRO A 8 17.04 -6.86 5.04
N PHE A 9 16.65 -8.08 5.43
CA PHE A 9 15.42 -8.72 4.95
C PHE A 9 14.15 -8.12 5.56
N THR A 10 14.20 -7.60 6.77
CA THR A 10 13.02 -7.15 7.54
C THR A 10 13.14 -5.75 8.14
N TYR A 11 14.34 -5.18 8.17
CA TYR A 11 14.61 -3.84 8.73
C TYR A 11 14.12 -2.73 7.79
N CYS A 12 13.41 -1.75 8.34
CA CYS A 12 13.01 -0.56 7.58
C CYS A 12 14.07 0.55 7.70
N ALA A 13 15.00 0.57 6.75
CA ALA A 13 16.00 1.62 6.63
C ALA A 13 15.32 2.99 6.46
N GLY A 14 15.61 3.94 7.37
CA GLY A 14 15.08 5.31 7.35
C GLY A 14 13.63 5.48 7.82
N CYS A 15 12.96 4.42 8.30
CA CYS A 15 11.69 4.57 9.03
C CYS A 15 11.88 5.38 10.32
N TRP A 16 13.05 5.28 10.94
CA TRP A 16 13.46 6.01 12.13
C TRP A 16 14.84 6.63 11.89
N VAL A 17 15.01 7.90 12.26
CA VAL A 17 16.27 8.65 12.16
C VAL A 17 16.50 9.35 13.49
N ASP A 18 17.62 9.06 14.15
CA ASP A 18 17.99 9.62 15.46
C ASP A 18 16.89 9.51 16.53
N GLY A 19 16.19 8.37 16.55
CA GLY A 19 15.10 8.11 17.49
C GLY A 19 13.77 8.82 17.16
N THR A 20 13.67 9.51 16.03
CA THR A 20 12.46 10.18 15.56
C THR A 20 11.89 9.52 14.30
N ILE A 21 10.62 9.81 13.98
CA ILE A 21 9.96 9.28 12.79
C ILE A 21 10.66 9.84 11.54
N GLY A 22 11.17 8.94 10.70
CA GLY A 22 11.91 9.29 9.50
C GLY A 22 11.10 10.14 8.52
N PRO A 23 11.76 10.91 7.64
CA PRO A 23 11.14 12.01 6.89
C PRO A 23 10.06 11.58 5.88
N PHE A 24 10.14 10.35 5.38
CA PHE A 24 9.25 9.84 4.33
C PHE A 24 8.10 8.97 4.82
N LEU A 25 8.20 8.43 6.04
CA LEU A 25 7.16 7.58 6.63
C LEU A 25 5.85 8.36 6.79
N PHE A 26 4.71 7.75 6.51
CA PHE A 26 3.43 8.37 6.89
C PHE A 26 3.09 8.02 8.34
N ALA A 27 2.92 9.05 9.16
CA ALA A 27 2.48 8.93 10.53
C ALA A 27 1.27 9.86 10.76
N PRO A 28 0.15 9.37 11.31
CA PRO A 28 -1.04 10.19 11.56
C PRO A 28 -0.79 11.45 12.42
N SER A 29 0.17 11.37 13.35
CA SER A 29 0.60 12.51 14.18
C SER A 29 1.27 13.63 13.38
N LEU A 30 1.84 13.31 12.21
CA LEU A 30 2.55 14.23 11.32
C LEU A 30 1.74 14.61 10.08
N ARG A 31 0.40 14.49 10.13
CA ARG A 31 -0.51 14.78 9.01
C ARG A 31 -0.37 16.19 8.40
N TYR A 32 0.20 17.15 9.11
CA TYR A 32 0.44 18.50 8.58
C TYR A 32 1.59 18.55 7.57
N GLN A 33 2.41 17.51 7.50
CA GLN A 33 3.51 17.37 6.56
C GLN A 33 3.01 16.69 5.27
N ALA A 34 2.43 17.49 4.37
CA ALA A 34 1.68 16.99 3.20
C ALA A 34 2.46 16.05 2.27
N TRP A 35 3.79 16.15 2.20
CA TRP A 35 4.61 15.25 1.38
C TRP A 35 4.51 13.78 1.85
N ARG A 36 4.22 13.54 3.13
CA ARG A 36 4.11 12.19 3.71
C ARG A 36 2.96 11.38 3.13
N PHE A 37 1.95 12.02 2.54
CA PHE A 37 0.86 11.35 1.82
C PHE A 37 1.33 10.72 0.50
N PHE A 38 2.55 11.02 0.05
CA PHE A 38 3.13 10.48 -1.18
C PHE A 38 4.46 9.78 -0.93
N SER A 39 5.31 10.32 -0.06
CA SER A 39 6.69 9.86 0.10
C SER A 39 6.82 8.48 0.72
N TYR A 40 5.81 8.02 1.45
CA TYR A 40 5.86 6.71 2.12
C TYR A 40 6.04 5.55 1.14
N GLN A 41 5.66 5.74 -0.13
CA GLN A 41 5.81 4.76 -1.19
C GLN A 41 7.27 4.39 -1.48
N PHE A 42 8.22 5.29 -1.19
CA PHE A 42 9.64 5.08 -1.49
C PHE A 42 10.35 4.28 -0.39
N MET A 43 9.71 4.13 0.76
CA MET A 43 10.25 3.45 1.92
C MET A 43 9.72 2.02 1.97
N HIS A 44 10.52 1.04 2.40
CA HIS A 44 10.09 -0.35 2.52
C HIS A 44 10.66 -0.99 3.78
N GLN A 45 9.93 -1.98 4.29
CA GLN A 45 10.34 -2.77 5.45
C GLN A 45 11.18 -3.97 5.01
N GLY A 46 12.43 -3.68 4.66
CA GLY A 46 13.41 -4.68 4.23
C GLY A 46 13.15 -5.24 2.83
N ILE A 47 14.07 -6.11 2.41
CA ILE A 47 14.10 -6.72 1.07
C ILE A 47 12.86 -7.58 0.82
N LEU A 48 12.36 -8.29 1.82
CA LEU A 48 11.19 -9.17 1.68
C LEU A 48 9.89 -8.39 1.43
N HIS A 49 9.83 -7.12 1.84
CA HIS A 49 8.71 -6.24 1.49
C HIS A 49 8.95 -5.55 0.14
N LEU A 50 10.18 -5.09 -0.14
CA LEU A 50 10.51 -4.36 -1.36
C LEU A 50 10.43 -5.22 -2.64
N LEU A 51 11.07 -6.39 -2.65
CA LEU A 51 11.20 -7.19 -3.87
C LEU A 51 9.86 -7.62 -4.47
N PRO A 52 8.90 -8.17 -3.71
CA PRO A 52 7.59 -8.51 -4.26
C PRO A 52 6.88 -7.29 -4.84
N ASN A 53 6.91 -6.14 -4.15
CA ASN A 53 6.29 -4.91 -4.64
C ASN A 53 6.88 -4.47 -5.99
N VAL A 54 8.21 -4.43 -6.13
CA VAL A 54 8.88 -4.02 -7.37
C VAL A 54 8.62 -5.03 -8.50
N ILE A 55 8.79 -6.32 -8.24
CA ILE A 55 8.54 -7.37 -9.24
C ILE A 55 7.10 -7.28 -9.74
N PHE A 56 6.14 -7.18 -8.82
CA PHE A 56 4.73 -7.11 -9.16
C PHE A 56 4.38 -5.83 -9.90
N GLN A 57 4.86 -4.68 -9.42
CA GLN A 57 4.69 -3.40 -10.11
C GLN A 57 5.17 -3.47 -11.55
N LEU A 58 6.30 -4.11 -11.82
CA LEU A 58 6.82 -4.26 -13.18
C LEU A 58 5.96 -5.23 -14.01
N VAL A 59 5.64 -6.40 -13.47
CA VAL A 59 4.87 -7.44 -14.18
C VAL A 59 3.48 -6.96 -14.58
N ILE A 60 2.78 -6.23 -13.69
CA ILE A 60 1.40 -5.77 -13.97
C ILE A 60 1.36 -4.35 -14.53
N GLY A 61 2.30 -3.48 -14.16
CA GLY A 61 2.33 -2.08 -14.54
C GLY A 61 2.82 -1.87 -15.97
N VAL A 62 3.92 -2.51 -16.37
CA VAL A 62 4.49 -2.33 -17.72
C VAL A 62 3.47 -2.66 -18.82
N PRO A 63 2.72 -3.78 -18.78
CA PRO A 63 1.69 -4.03 -19.78
C PRO A 63 0.59 -2.95 -19.84
N LEU A 64 0.18 -2.40 -18.68
CA LEU A 64 -0.80 -1.30 -18.64
C LEU A 64 -0.23 -0.02 -19.25
N GLU A 65 1.02 0.32 -18.95
CA GLU A 65 1.69 1.51 -19.48
C GLU A 65 1.88 1.44 -21.00
N LEU A 66 2.24 0.27 -21.52
CA LEU A 66 2.41 0.06 -22.97
C LEU A 66 1.09 0.28 -23.72
N VAL A 67 -0.04 -0.14 -23.14
CA VAL A 67 -1.38 -0.01 -23.75
C VAL A 67 -1.97 1.39 -23.54
N HIS A 68 -1.90 1.92 -22.32
CA HIS A 68 -2.63 3.13 -21.92
C HIS A 68 -1.77 4.39 -21.77
N LYS A 69 -0.45 4.27 -21.94
CA LYS A 69 0.56 5.31 -21.71
C LYS A 69 0.86 5.56 -20.24
N MET A 70 2.12 5.86 -19.97
CA MET A 70 2.67 6.05 -18.62
C MET A 70 1.91 7.12 -17.82
N TRP A 71 1.55 8.26 -18.43
CA TRP A 71 0.89 9.36 -17.71
C TRP A 71 -0.49 8.99 -17.16
N ARG A 72 -1.25 8.10 -17.82
CA ARG A 72 -2.53 7.60 -17.31
C ARG A 72 -2.34 6.73 -16.09
N ILE A 73 -1.35 5.84 -16.16
CA ILE A 73 -1.02 4.91 -15.09
C ILE A 73 -0.43 5.66 -13.88
N ALA A 74 0.44 6.62 -14.12
CA ALA A 74 1.03 7.46 -13.08
C ALA A 74 -0.04 8.22 -12.27
N ILE A 75 -1.07 8.78 -12.92
CA ILE A 75 -2.17 9.48 -12.22
C ILE A 75 -2.93 8.50 -11.32
N ILE A 76 -3.33 7.33 -11.84
CA ILE A 76 -4.06 6.30 -11.05
C ILE A 76 -3.21 5.86 -9.85
N TYR A 77 -1.92 5.61 -10.08
CA TYR A 77 -0.99 5.16 -9.05
C TYR A 77 -0.82 6.21 -7.94
N LEU A 78 -0.55 7.47 -8.29
CA LEU A 78 -0.34 8.54 -7.31
C LEU A 78 -1.62 8.89 -6.54
N LEU A 79 -2.78 8.84 -7.20
CA LEU A 79 -4.08 8.99 -6.52
C LEU A 79 -4.29 7.89 -5.48
N ALA A 80 -3.90 6.66 -5.79
CA ALA A 80 -4.03 5.53 -4.88
C ALA A 80 -3.10 5.63 -3.67
N VAL A 81 -1.86 6.06 -3.88
CA VAL A 81 -0.91 6.33 -2.79
C VAL A 81 -1.49 7.41 -1.86
N CYS A 82 -1.98 8.52 -2.42
CA CYS A 82 -2.59 9.57 -1.63
C CYS A 82 -3.84 9.09 -0.86
N LEU A 83 -4.78 8.43 -1.56
CA LEU A 83 -5.99 7.90 -0.96
C LEU A 83 -5.69 6.83 0.10
N GLY A 84 -4.63 6.04 -0.09
CA GLY A 84 -4.15 5.06 0.89
C GLY A 84 -3.78 5.69 2.22
N ALA A 85 -3.03 6.80 2.19
CA ALA A 85 -2.71 7.58 3.38
C ALA A 85 -3.94 8.24 4.01
N LEU A 86 -4.83 8.82 3.19
CA LEU A 86 -6.09 9.42 3.67
C LEU A 86 -6.99 8.37 4.37
N LEU A 87 -7.16 7.19 3.76
CA LEU A 87 -8.02 6.13 4.29
C LEU A 87 -7.41 5.47 5.53
N GLN A 88 -6.10 5.24 5.54
CA GLN A 88 -5.42 4.72 6.72
C GLN A 88 -5.53 5.69 7.90
N TYR A 89 -5.36 6.99 7.68
CA TYR A 89 -5.58 7.99 8.74
C TYR A 89 -6.99 7.89 9.32
N ALA A 90 -7.99 7.74 8.45
CA ALA A 90 -9.40 7.74 8.85
C ALA A 90 -9.84 6.44 9.54
N LEU A 91 -9.30 5.29 9.16
CA LEU A 91 -9.82 3.97 9.58
C LEU A 91 -8.85 3.12 10.39
N ASP A 92 -7.53 3.35 10.27
CA ASP A 92 -6.51 2.59 11.00
C ASP A 92 -5.33 3.48 11.41
N PRO A 93 -5.55 4.56 12.21
CA PRO A 93 -4.49 5.47 12.64
C PRO A 93 -3.48 4.82 13.60
N SER A 94 -3.67 3.54 13.91
CA SER A 94 -2.83 2.76 14.80
C SER A 94 -1.53 2.27 14.14
N VAL A 95 -1.46 2.24 12.81
CA VAL A 95 -0.28 1.81 12.04
C VAL A 95 0.38 2.97 11.30
N TYR A 96 1.66 2.84 10.98
CA TYR A 96 2.35 3.74 10.05
C TYR A 96 2.30 3.17 8.63
N LEU A 97 2.33 4.03 7.61
CA LEU A 97 2.44 3.55 6.23
C LEU A 97 3.87 3.63 5.73
N VAL A 98 4.24 2.55 5.06
CA VAL A 98 5.49 2.33 4.38
C VAL A 98 5.21 1.40 3.20
N GLY A 99 5.82 1.65 2.05
CA GLY A 99 5.75 0.78 0.89
C GLY A 99 4.84 1.30 -0.20
N CYS A 100 5.12 0.87 -1.43
CA CYS A 100 4.43 1.33 -2.62
C CYS A 100 3.15 0.52 -2.95
N SER A 101 2.77 -0.41 -2.07
CA SER A 101 1.71 -1.40 -2.30
C SER A 101 0.35 -0.79 -2.65
N ALA A 102 -0.03 0.36 -2.09
CA ALA A 102 -1.26 1.05 -2.48
C ALA A 102 -1.32 1.31 -4.00
N GLY A 103 -0.20 1.73 -4.60
CA GLY A 103 -0.08 1.90 -6.05
C GLY A 103 -0.10 0.57 -6.80
N VAL A 104 0.55 -0.49 -6.29
CA VAL A 104 0.51 -1.83 -6.87
C VAL A 104 -0.93 -2.38 -6.93
N TYR A 105 -1.69 -2.26 -5.84
CA TYR A 105 -3.10 -2.63 -5.78
C TYR A 105 -3.97 -1.75 -6.69
N ALA A 106 -3.56 -0.51 -6.97
CA ALA A 106 -4.22 0.34 -7.97
C ALA A 106 -4.00 -0.14 -9.39
N LEU A 107 -2.79 -0.64 -9.72
CA LEU A 107 -2.54 -1.27 -11.03
C LEU A 107 -3.40 -2.52 -11.19
N LEU A 108 -3.56 -3.29 -10.11
CA LEU A 108 -4.45 -4.45 -10.10
C LEU A 108 -5.92 -4.06 -10.33
N GLY A 109 -6.41 -3.05 -9.62
CA GLY A 109 -7.75 -2.50 -9.86
C GLY A 109 -7.92 -1.93 -11.28
N ALA A 110 -6.89 -1.29 -11.83
CA ALA A 110 -6.89 -0.75 -13.18
C ALA A 110 -6.98 -1.86 -14.25
N HIS A 111 -6.36 -3.02 -14.03
CA HIS A 111 -6.57 -4.19 -14.89
C HIS A 111 -8.04 -4.64 -14.87
N LEU A 112 -8.69 -4.66 -13.71
CA LEU A 112 -10.11 -4.99 -13.61
C LEU A 112 -10.97 -3.97 -14.37
N SER A 113 -10.70 -2.67 -14.22
CA SER A 113 -11.42 -1.63 -14.99
C SER A 113 -11.21 -1.75 -16.48
N ASN A 114 -9.99 -2.06 -16.90
CA ASN A 114 -9.70 -2.28 -18.31
C ASN A 114 -10.55 -3.43 -18.84
N VAL A 115 -10.65 -4.53 -18.10
CA VAL A 115 -11.49 -5.69 -18.43
C VAL A 115 -12.98 -5.31 -18.47
N ILE A 116 -13.46 -4.47 -17.55
CA ILE A 116 -14.85 -4.00 -17.50
C ILE A 116 -15.19 -3.16 -18.74
N VAL A 117 -14.34 -2.20 -19.10
CA VAL A 117 -14.62 -1.19 -20.12
C VAL A 117 -14.29 -1.68 -21.54
N ASN A 118 -13.36 -2.61 -21.68
CA ASN A 118 -12.94 -3.14 -22.99
C ASN A 118 -13.23 -4.66 -23.12
N TRP A 119 -14.27 -5.16 -22.44
CA TRP A 119 -14.57 -6.59 -22.38
C TRP A 119 -14.79 -7.23 -23.75
N ALA A 120 -15.53 -6.56 -24.63
CA ALA A 120 -15.93 -7.11 -25.92
C ALA A 120 -14.75 -7.16 -26.91
N GLU A 121 -13.82 -6.23 -26.77
CA GLU A 121 -12.69 -6.00 -27.65
C GLU A 121 -11.43 -6.78 -27.22
N MET A 122 -11.40 -7.31 -26.00
CA MET A 122 -10.23 -8.03 -25.48
C MET A 122 -10.17 -9.50 -25.92
N PRO A 123 -9.09 -9.92 -26.63
CA PRO A 123 -8.81 -11.34 -26.85
C PRO A 123 -8.40 -12.00 -25.52
N PHE A 124 -8.72 -13.29 -25.37
CA PHE A 124 -8.38 -14.10 -24.19
C PHE A 124 -8.82 -13.51 -22.83
N ARG A 125 -9.93 -12.74 -22.81
CA ARG A 125 -10.45 -12.05 -21.62
C ARG A 125 -10.59 -12.95 -20.38
N LEU A 126 -11.02 -14.20 -20.55
CA LEU A 126 -11.18 -15.15 -19.45
C LEU A 126 -9.84 -15.62 -18.88
N VAL A 127 -8.84 -15.85 -19.74
CA VAL A 127 -7.48 -16.21 -19.30
C VAL A 127 -6.85 -15.04 -18.56
N ARG A 128 -6.99 -13.82 -19.07
CA ARG A 128 -6.52 -12.62 -18.39
C ARG A 128 -7.18 -12.45 -17.02
N LEU A 129 -8.51 -12.57 -16.96
CA LEU A 129 -9.26 -12.48 -15.71
C LEU A 129 -8.81 -13.57 -14.72
N PHE A 130 -8.60 -14.80 -15.18
CA PHE A 130 -8.09 -15.89 -14.35
C PHE A 130 -6.69 -15.58 -13.80
N ILE A 131 -5.76 -15.12 -14.63
CA ILE A 131 -4.39 -14.75 -14.20
C ILE A 131 -4.44 -13.64 -13.15
N ILE A 132 -5.22 -12.58 -13.42
CA ILE A 132 -5.41 -11.48 -12.47
C ILE A 132 -5.99 -12.02 -11.15
N SER A 133 -7.05 -12.82 -11.22
CA SER A 133 -7.77 -13.32 -10.04
C SER A 133 -6.91 -14.28 -9.20
N ALA A 134 -6.21 -15.20 -9.85
CA ALA A 134 -5.28 -16.13 -9.21
C ALA A 134 -4.16 -15.36 -8.49
N TYR A 135 -3.66 -14.30 -9.12
CA TYR A 135 -2.66 -13.42 -8.53
C TYR A 135 -3.21 -12.61 -7.33
N VAL A 136 -4.41 -12.01 -7.45
CA VAL A 136 -5.06 -11.31 -6.32
C VAL A 136 -5.20 -12.24 -5.13
N PHE A 137 -5.64 -13.47 -5.41
CA PHE A 137 -5.85 -14.48 -4.40
C PHE A 137 -4.56 -14.85 -3.68
N THR A 138 -3.48 -15.14 -4.41
CA THR A 138 -2.19 -15.51 -3.80
C THR A 138 -1.58 -14.34 -3.01
N ASP A 139 -1.63 -13.12 -3.54
CA ASP A 139 -1.11 -11.93 -2.85
C ASP A 139 -1.90 -11.62 -1.57
N THR A 140 -3.24 -11.63 -1.65
CA THR A 140 -4.11 -11.44 -0.48
C THR A 140 -3.89 -12.53 0.55
N ALA A 141 -3.80 -13.80 0.14
CA ALA A 141 -3.52 -14.92 1.03
C ALA A 141 -2.16 -14.76 1.72
N SER A 142 -1.12 -14.33 1.00
CA SER A 142 0.20 -14.06 1.58
C SER A 142 0.17 -12.92 2.60
N THR A 143 -0.57 -11.85 2.32
CA THR A 143 -0.73 -10.69 3.21
C THR A 143 -1.47 -11.08 4.48
N VAL A 144 -2.56 -11.85 4.35
CA VAL A 144 -3.34 -12.38 5.48
C VAL A 144 -2.49 -13.36 6.29
N TYR A 145 -1.75 -14.27 5.65
CA TYR A 145 -0.85 -15.19 6.35
C TYR A 145 0.21 -14.44 7.16
N ARG A 146 0.89 -13.46 6.54
CA ARG A 146 1.86 -12.60 7.24
C ARG A 146 1.22 -11.85 8.40
N ARG A 147 -0.03 -11.40 8.28
CA ARG A 147 -0.74 -10.69 9.35
C ARG A 147 -0.91 -11.51 10.64
N PHE A 148 -0.94 -12.84 10.53
CA PHE A 148 -1.03 -13.75 11.67
C PHE A 148 0.32 -14.24 12.20
N GLN A 149 1.37 -14.19 11.38
CA GLN A 149 2.72 -14.69 11.74
C GLN A 149 3.67 -13.58 12.21
N VAL A 150 3.43 -12.34 11.78
CA VAL A 150 4.34 -11.21 12.01
C VAL A 150 3.94 -10.46 13.28
N ASN A 151 4.95 -10.05 14.07
CA ASN A 151 4.79 -9.28 15.29
C ASN A 151 3.91 -8.04 15.08
N GLU A 152 3.22 -7.60 16.12
CA GLU A 152 2.28 -6.48 16.03
C GLU A 152 2.95 -5.19 15.53
N CYS A 153 4.22 -5.04 15.87
CA CYS A 153 5.06 -3.91 15.49
C CYS A 153 5.51 -3.93 14.03
N ASP A 154 5.25 -4.99 13.26
CA ASP A 154 5.68 -5.14 11.87
C ASP A 154 4.47 -5.30 10.91
N ARG A 155 3.27 -4.90 11.37
CA ARG A 155 2.02 -5.00 10.62
C ARG A 155 1.95 -3.96 9.50
N VAL A 156 1.62 -4.42 8.29
CA VAL A 156 1.33 -3.58 7.12
C VAL A 156 -0.16 -3.18 7.13
N SER A 157 -0.46 -1.96 6.70
CA SER A 157 -1.83 -1.45 6.62
C SER A 157 -2.62 -2.10 5.49
N TYR A 158 -3.72 -2.78 5.83
CA TYR A 158 -4.67 -3.35 4.86
C TYR A 158 -5.56 -2.27 4.24
N THR A 159 -5.83 -1.16 4.94
CA THR A 159 -6.66 -0.06 4.43
C THR A 159 -6.00 0.62 3.24
N ALA A 160 -4.67 0.72 3.21
CA ALA A 160 -3.95 1.23 2.05
C ALA A 160 -4.12 0.34 0.80
N HIS A 161 -4.17 -0.98 0.96
CA HIS A 161 -4.43 -1.90 -0.15
C HIS A 161 -5.86 -1.74 -0.68
N ILE A 162 -6.85 -1.62 0.21
CA ILE A 162 -8.25 -1.38 -0.16
C ILE A 162 -8.38 -0.06 -0.94
N ALA A 163 -7.77 1.03 -0.45
CA ALA A 163 -7.76 2.31 -1.16
C ALA A 163 -7.13 2.19 -2.54
N GLY A 164 -6.06 1.39 -2.67
CA GLY A 164 -5.43 1.05 -3.94
C GLY A 164 -6.42 0.44 -4.93
N VAL A 165 -7.08 -0.66 -4.56
CA VAL A 165 -8.07 -1.34 -5.42
C VAL A 165 -9.22 -0.40 -5.79
N VAL A 166 -9.79 0.31 -4.82
CA VAL A 166 -10.89 1.26 -5.05
C VAL A 166 -10.48 2.33 -6.05
N THR A 167 -9.29 2.91 -5.88
CA THR A 167 -8.76 3.92 -6.81
C THR A 167 -8.53 3.33 -8.19
N GLY A 168 -7.88 2.17 -8.27
CA GLY A 168 -7.61 1.47 -9.51
C GLY A 168 -8.89 1.16 -10.28
N VAL A 169 -9.94 0.70 -9.58
CA VAL A 169 -11.23 0.39 -10.19
C VAL A 169 -11.93 1.66 -10.68
N LEU A 170 -12.18 2.62 -9.79
CA LEU A 170 -12.96 3.81 -10.13
C LEU A 170 -12.23 4.70 -11.13
N MET A 171 -10.96 5.02 -10.87
CA MET A 171 -10.18 5.88 -11.75
C MET A 171 -9.68 5.15 -12.99
N GLY A 172 -9.53 3.83 -12.95
CA GLY A 172 -9.26 3.03 -14.15
C GLY A 172 -10.38 3.14 -15.17
N VAL A 173 -11.65 3.11 -14.74
CA VAL A 173 -12.81 3.30 -15.65
C VAL A 173 -12.79 4.69 -16.28
N VAL A 174 -12.42 5.72 -15.51
CA VAL A 174 -12.42 7.11 -15.96
C VAL A 174 -11.23 7.43 -16.86
N ILE A 175 -10.05 6.94 -16.50
CA ILE A 175 -8.78 7.37 -17.09
C ILE A 175 -8.32 6.42 -18.19
N LEU A 176 -8.50 5.10 -18.11
CA LEU A 176 -7.92 4.19 -19.10
C LEU A 176 -8.51 4.39 -20.49
N HIS A 177 -7.73 4.02 -21.50
CA HIS A 177 -8.17 4.10 -22.88
C HIS A 177 -9.33 3.13 -23.14
N ASN A 178 -10.48 3.67 -23.52
CA ASN A 178 -11.65 2.93 -23.96
C ASN A 178 -11.66 2.86 -25.49
N LEU A 179 -11.59 1.64 -26.04
CA LEU A 179 -11.52 1.40 -27.49
C LEU A 179 -12.81 1.77 -28.21
N LYS A 180 -13.97 1.51 -27.59
CA LYS A 180 -15.28 1.81 -28.17
C LYS A 180 -16.22 2.28 -27.07
N VAL A 181 -16.39 3.59 -26.99
CA VAL A 181 -17.24 4.19 -25.95
C VAL A 181 -18.72 3.90 -26.19
N LEU A 182 -19.33 3.12 -25.31
CA LEU A 182 -20.77 2.88 -25.25
C LEU A 182 -21.46 3.88 -24.31
N TYR A 183 -22.78 4.06 -24.48
CA TYR A 183 -23.55 5.01 -23.65
C TYR A 183 -23.50 4.68 -22.15
N TRP A 184 -23.65 3.39 -21.80
CA TRP A 184 -23.59 2.93 -20.41
C TRP A 184 -22.21 3.15 -19.78
N GLU A 185 -21.13 3.06 -20.56
CA GLU A 185 -19.76 3.30 -20.09
C GLU A 185 -19.56 4.77 -19.74
N ARG A 186 -20.14 5.71 -20.50
CA ARG A 186 -20.09 7.15 -20.16
C ARG A 186 -20.81 7.44 -18.84
N ILE A 187 -21.95 6.79 -18.60
CA ILE A 187 -22.64 6.87 -17.30
C ILE A 187 -21.74 6.30 -16.20
N LEU A 188 -21.16 5.11 -16.42
CA LEU A 188 -20.27 4.47 -15.45
C LEU A 188 -19.05 5.35 -15.14
N MET A 189 -18.41 5.95 -16.14
CA MET A 189 -17.31 6.91 -15.94
C MET A 189 -17.74 8.09 -15.06
N THR A 190 -18.92 8.66 -15.33
CA THR A 190 -19.43 9.81 -14.56
C THR A 190 -19.71 9.42 -13.11
N VAL A 191 -20.37 8.28 -12.89
CA VAL A 191 -20.66 7.75 -11.56
C VAL A 191 -19.35 7.44 -10.80
N SER A 192 -18.40 6.78 -11.45
CA SER A 192 -17.09 6.46 -10.85
C SER A 192 -16.32 7.71 -10.46
N LEU A 193 -16.32 8.76 -11.30
CA LEU A 193 -15.67 10.03 -11.00
C LEU A 193 -16.32 10.74 -9.79
N ILE A 194 -17.66 10.82 -9.76
CA ILE A 194 -18.38 11.44 -8.65
C ILE A 194 -18.15 10.67 -7.35
N LEU A 195 -18.21 9.34 -7.41
CA LEU A 195 -18.00 8.47 -6.25
C LEU A 195 -16.58 8.63 -5.72
N PHE A 196 -15.56 8.55 -6.58
CA PHE A 196 -14.18 8.74 -6.17
C PHE A 196 -13.94 10.14 -5.58
N GLY A 197 -14.43 11.18 -6.25
CA GLY A 197 -14.32 12.56 -5.76
C GLY A 197 -14.97 12.75 -4.39
N THR A 198 -16.14 12.15 -4.16
CA THR A 198 -16.83 12.21 -2.86
C THR A 198 -16.02 11.53 -1.77
N ILE A 199 -15.51 10.31 -2.02
CA ILE A 199 -14.66 9.58 -1.06
C ILE A 199 -13.40 10.39 -0.75
N PHE A 200 -12.72 10.90 -1.78
CA PHE A 200 -11.47 11.65 -1.64
C PHE A 200 -11.69 12.93 -0.81
N LEU A 201 -12.73 13.70 -1.11
CA LEU A 201 -13.07 14.92 -0.37
C LEU A 201 -13.46 14.64 1.08
N LEU A 202 -14.25 13.59 1.32
CA LEU A 202 -14.65 13.19 2.67
C LEU A 202 -13.44 12.80 3.52
N LEU A 203 -12.55 11.96 3.00
CA LEU A 203 -11.35 11.54 3.74
C LEU A 203 -10.38 12.70 3.95
N THR A 204 -10.25 13.60 2.97
CA THR A 204 -9.46 14.82 3.13
C THR A 204 -10.03 15.70 4.25
N ALA A 205 -11.36 15.87 4.30
CA ALA A 205 -12.01 16.61 5.38
C ALA A 205 -11.80 15.94 6.73
N MET A 206 -11.88 14.60 6.82
CA MET A 206 -11.55 13.87 8.06
C MET A 206 -10.11 14.13 8.50
N VAL A 207 -9.15 14.09 7.57
CA VAL A 207 -7.73 14.34 7.85
C VAL A 207 -7.47 15.78 8.32
N ILE A 208 -8.28 16.75 7.91
CA ILE A 208 -8.14 18.15 8.32
C ILE A 208 -8.82 18.40 9.67
N PHE A 209 -10.08 17.98 9.80
CA PHE A 209 -10.97 18.41 10.89
C PHE A 209 -11.09 17.41 12.04
N VAL A 210 -10.76 16.14 11.84
CA VAL A 210 -10.96 15.08 12.83
C VAL A 210 -9.61 14.57 13.33
N SER A 211 -9.42 14.50 14.64
CA SER A 211 -8.23 13.89 15.25
C SER A 211 -8.30 12.35 15.17
N PRO A 212 -7.17 11.64 15.10
CA PRO A 212 -7.20 10.19 15.02
C PRO A 212 -7.79 9.61 16.31
N PHE A 213 -8.61 8.56 16.19
CA PHE A 213 -9.33 7.96 17.32
C PHE A 213 -8.45 7.03 18.18
N SER A 214 -7.23 6.72 17.74
CA SER A 214 -6.27 5.93 18.50
C SER A 214 -4.84 6.46 18.33
N LYS A 215 -3.96 6.09 19.27
CA LYS A 215 -2.52 6.33 19.16
C LYS A 215 -1.87 5.23 18.31
N PRO A 216 -0.75 5.52 17.62
CA PRO A 216 0.02 4.50 16.92
C PRO A 216 0.49 3.37 17.85
N ILE A 217 0.36 2.12 17.40
CA ILE A 217 0.86 0.90 18.07
C ILE A 217 2.38 1.02 18.31
N TRP A 218 3.08 1.70 17.42
CA TRP A 218 4.53 1.94 17.51
C TRP A 218 4.93 2.85 18.68
N ASP A 219 3.99 3.58 19.28
CA ASP A 219 4.25 4.39 20.48
C ASP A 219 4.19 3.58 21.78
N THR A 220 3.74 2.32 21.72
CA THR A 220 3.64 1.42 22.88
C THR A 220 5.03 1.03 23.39
N ILE A 221 5.13 0.77 24.70
CA ILE A 221 6.36 0.30 25.34
C ILE A 221 6.85 -0.98 24.65
N HIS A 222 5.95 -1.86 24.23
CA HIS A 222 6.28 -3.11 23.53
C HIS A 222 7.03 -2.85 22.19
N CYS A 223 6.54 -1.95 21.34
CA CYS A 223 7.21 -1.65 20.07
C CYS A 223 8.41 -0.69 20.21
N LYS A 224 8.47 0.09 21.29
CA LYS A 224 9.64 0.90 21.64
C LYS A 224 10.79 0.05 22.17
N ASN A 225 10.46 -0.88 23.06
CA ASN A 225 11.39 -1.68 23.86
C ASN A 225 11.54 -3.12 23.38
N GLU A 226 10.97 -3.57 22.26
CA GLU A 226 11.23 -4.91 21.72
C GLU A 226 12.76 -5.14 21.71
N PRO A 227 13.29 -5.87 22.70
CA PRO A 227 14.72 -6.08 22.84
C PRO A 227 15.06 -7.36 22.08
N ASN A 228 16.26 -7.44 21.56
CA ASN A 228 17.09 -8.64 21.60
C ASN A 228 16.29 -9.97 21.75
N LEU A 229 15.70 -10.48 20.66
CA LEU A 229 15.37 -11.91 20.56
C LEU A 229 16.61 -12.73 20.15
N LEU A 230 17.74 -12.36 20.71
CA LEU A 230 18.80 -13.27 21.11
C LEU A 230 19.24 -12.76 22.46
N ASP A 231 18.91 -13.52 23.50
CA ASP A 231 19.59 -13.45 24.77
C ASP A 231 21.07 -13.79 24.49
N SER A 232 21.87 -12.77 24.17
CA SER A 232 23.32 -12.93 23.96
C SER A 232 24.07 -13.04 25.28
N ASP A 233 23.37 -13.14 26.41
CA ASP A 233 23.95 -13.47 27.71
C ASP A 233 23.92 -14.98 28.01
N ASP A 234 23.26 -15.81 27.18
CA ASP A 234 23.25 -17.28 27.31
C ASP A 234 24.33 -18.00 26.47
N PHE A 235 25.22 -17.27 25.79
CA PHE A 235 26.34 -17.88 25.02
C PHE A 235 27.73 -17.56 25.58
N TYR A 236 27.83 -16.80 26.67
CA TYR A 236 29.11 -16.44 27.32
C TYR A 236 29.29 -16.98 28.75
N THR A 237 28.30 -17.71 29.26
CA THR A 237 28.33 -18.34 30.59
C THR A 237 28.81 -19.80 30.58
N ASP A 238 29.05 -20.42 29.42
CA ASP A 238 29.42 -21.85 29.32
C ASP A 238 30.91 -22.13 28.95
N PHE A 239 31.81 -21.15 29.13
CA PHE A 239 33.27 -21.33 28.92
C PHE A 239 34.12 -20.84 30.10
N LYS A 240 33.56 -20.83 31.31
CA LYS A 240 34.33 -20.55 32.54
C LYS A 240 34.46 -21.72 33.52
N ASP A 241 33.88 -22.87 33.20
CA ASP A 241 34.05 -24.10 33.97
C ASP A 241 34.69 -25.20 33.10
N TYR A 242 35.92 -24.98 32.60
CA TYR A 242 36.95 -26.00 32.30
C TYR A 242 38.32 -25.34 32.08
#